data_AF-A0A3L6JFQ6-F1
#
_entry.id   AF-A0A3L6JFQ6-F1
#
_cell.length_a   1.000
_cell.length_b   1.000
_cell.length_c   1.000
_cell.angle_alpha   90.00
_cell.angle_beta   90.00
_cell.angle_gamma   90.00
#
_symmetry.space_group_name_H-M   'P 1'
#
loop_
_entity.id
_entity.type
_entity.pdbx_description
1 polymer ?
#
loop_
_entity_poly.entity_id
_entity_poly.type
_entity_poly.pdbx_seq_one_letter_code
_entity_poly.pdbx_strand_id
1 'polypeptide(L)'
;MMQTVDMIIREVQAGLWFLVVGYYFFIFIFLLFFRWRNTRNPFQLAMALFFLLLAIGRCFYFVGDFYADPRSLAEGLTPYLGVSDFWLMAGSFFQWMALAILSATAGFMILGKRWAEIAFAVPAVSIGVVLGFVPLDATTRGLLAGGAGAVYALFIPLLFWYLAWQSGGKLRRSNALLGLGFFILFAGRVIHSIRYPIADAFFGGSIAIPGVIAPGLEVIGLIVIATGNEWGQSV
;
A
#
# COMPACT_ATOMS: atom_id res chain seq x y z
N MET A 1 4.90 -18.73 29.58
CA MET A 1 5.90 -17.69 29.25
C MET A 1 5.87 -17.35 27.75
N MET A 2 5.86 -18.35 26.83
CA MET A 2 5.68 -18.11 25.38
C MET A 2 4.43 -17.29 25.05
N GLN A 3 3.27 -17.62 25.64
CA GLN A 3 2.00 -16.93 25.39
C GLN A 3 2.02 -15.41 25.69
N THR A 4 2.81 -14.95 26.67
CA THR A 4 2.93 -13.52 27.01
C THR A 4 3.80 -12.77 26.01
N VAL A 5 4.88 -13.41 25.54
CA VAL A 5 5.78 -12.83 24.53
C VAL A 5 5.06 -12.74 23.18
N ASP A 6 4.34 -13.79 22.79
CA ASP A 6 3.55 -13.80 21.54
C ASP A 6 2.44 -12.75 21.56
N MET A 7 1.79 -12.54 22.70
CA MET A 7 0.80 -11.47 22.89
C MET A 7 1.43 -10.08 22.74
N ILE A 8 2.57 -9.81 23.40
CA ILE A 8 3.26 -8.52 23.29
C ILE A 8 3.64 -8.23 21.83
N ILE A 9 4.16 -9.22 21.10
CA ILE A 9 4.56 -9.02 19.71
C ILE A 9 3.35 -8.75 18.82
N ARG A 10 2.21 -9.42 19.04
CA ARG A 10 0.97 -9.15 18.31
C ARG A 10 0.45 -7.73 18.54
N GLU A 11 0.51 -7.23 19.77
CA GLU A 11 0.12 -5.85 20.08
C GLU A 11 1.07 -4.82 19.45
N VAL A 12 2.38 -5.11 19.44
CA VAL A 12 3.37 -4.28 18.73
C VAL A 12 3.08 -4.26 17.23
N GLN A 13 2.78 -5.43 16.65
CA GLN A 13 2.41 -5.56 15.24
C GLN A 13 1.17 -4.71 14.91
N ALA A 14 0.12 -4.80 15.75
CA ALA A 14 -1.09 -4.01 15.59
C ALA A 14 -0.80 -2.50 15.70
N GLY A 15 -0.01 -2.09 16.69
CA GLY A 15 0.42 -0.71 16.89
C GLY A 15 1.19 -0.14 15.70
N LEU A 16 2.08 -0.92 15.08
CA LEU A 16 2.81 -0.51 13.87
C LEU A 16 1.88 -0.32 12.67
N TRP A 17 0.86 -1.17 12.51
CA TRP A 17 -0.14 -0.97 11.47
C TRP A 17 -1.02 0.25 11.71
N PHE A 18 -1.36 0.55 12.97
CA PHE A 18 -2.01 1.82 13.31
C PHE A 18 -1.14 3.02 12.95
N LEU A 19 0.17 2.94 13.21
CA LEU A 19 1.12 3.97 12.82
C LEU A 19 1.12 4.18 11.29
N VAL A 20 1.16 3.10 10.51
CA VAL A 20 1.07 3.14 9.04
C VAL A 20 -0.22 3.83 8.58
N VAL A 21 -1.38 3.43 9.12
CA VAL A 21 -2.68 4.06 8.80
C VAL A 21 -2.67 5.55 9.17
N GLY A 22 -2.14 5.88 10.34
CA GLY A 22 -1.97 7.26 10.80
C GLY A 22 -1.11 8.09 9.86
N TYR A 23 0.01 7.55 9.38
CA TYR A 23 0.86 8.22 8.40
C TYR A 23 0.18 8.40 7.04
N TYR A 24 -0.59 7.41 6.56
CA TYR A 24 -1.39 7.58 5.34
C TYR A 24 -2.36 8.76 5.47
N PHE A 25 -3.11 8.84 6.58
CA PHE A 25 -3.99 9.97 6.85
C PHE A 25 -3.24 11.30 6.99
N PHE A 26 -2.11 11.29 7.69
CA PHE A 26 -1.28 12.49 7.87
C PHE A 26 -0.80 13.04 6.53
N ILE A 27 -0.23 12.19 5.67
CA ILE A 27 0.23 12.60 4.34
C ILE A 27 -0.96 13.06 3.49
N PHE A 28 -2.10 12.35 3.52
CA PHE A 28 -3.31 12.80 2.83
C PHE A 28 -3.74 14.23 3.24
N ILE A 29 -3.89 14.49 4.54
CA ILE A 29 -4.28 15.81 5.05
C ILE A 29 -3.26 16.87 4.64
N PHE A 30 -1.97 16.55 4.80
CA PHE A 30 -0.88 17.45 4.45
C PHE A 30 -0.90 17.83 2.96
N LEU A 31 -0.96 16.84 2.07
CA LEU A 31 -1.01 17.05 0.63
C LEU A 31 -2.29 17.78 0.19
N LEU A 32 -3.44 17.45 0.78
CA LEU A 32 -4.72 18.08 0.40
C LEU A 32 -4.79 19.54 0.85
N PHE A 33 -4.62 19.80 2.15
CA PHE A 33 -4.91 21.11 2.74
C PHE A 33 -3.76 22.11 2.61
N PHE A 34 -2.51 21.65 2.70
CA PHE A 34 -1.36 22.56 2.67
C PHE A 34 -0.75 22.67 1.28
N ARG A 35 -0.91 21.66 0.42
CA ARG A 35 -0.27 21.68 -0.91
C ARG A 35 -1.25 21.89 -2.04
N TRP A 36 -2.21 20.98 -2.22
CA TRP A 36 -3.14 21.07 -3.33
C TRP A 36 -4.00 22.32 -3.25
N ARG A 37 -4.52 22.68 -2.05
CA ARG A 37 -5.30 23.91 -1.87
C ARG A 37 -4.55 25.17 -2.34
N ASN A 38 -3.23 25.22 -2.13
CA ASN A 38 -2.40 26.37 -2.49
C ASN A 38 -1.93 26.34 -3.95
N THR A 39 -1.49 25.19 -4.45
CA THR A 39 -0.89 25.06 -5.80
C THR A 39 -1.90 24.71 -6.88
N ARG A 40 -3.05 24.14 -6.51
CA ARG A 40 -4.04 23.51 -7.41
C ARG A 40 -3.45 22.48 -8.38
N ASN A 41 -2.29 21.92 -8.07
CA ASN A 41 -1.62 20.95 -8.93
C ASN A 41 -2.37 19.59 -8.87
N PRO A 42 -2.86 19.06 -10.02
CA PRO A 42 -3.61 17.80 -10.05
C PRO A 42 -2.81 16.59 -9.53
N PHE A 43 -1.48 16.58 -9.68
CA PHE A 43 -0.63 15.52 -9.14
C PHE A 43 -0.70 15.45 -7.61
N GLN A 44 -0.72 16.61 -6.94
CA GLN A 44 -0.81 16.67 -5.47
C GLN A 44 -2.18 16.17 -4.98
N LEU A 45 -3.26 16.46 -5.72
CA LEU A 45 -4.58 15.90 -5.42
C LEU A 45 -4.61 14.39 -5.60
N ALA A 46 -4.06 13.89 -6.71
CA ALA A 46 -4.00 12.46 -6.98
C ALA A 46 -3.20 11.71 -5.91
N MET A 47 -2.05 12.25 -5.49
CA MET A 47 -1.25 11.71 -4.39
C MET A 47 -2.01 11.75 -3.06
N ALA A 48 -2.76 12.81 -2.77
CA ALA A 48 -3.60 12.88 -1.58
C ALA A 48 -4.68 11.79 -1.60
N LEU A 49 -5.45 11.67 -2.69
CA LEU A 49 -6.50 10.66 -2.83
C LEU A 49 -5.95 9.24 -2.82
N PHE A 50 -4.76 9.02 -3.40
CA PHE A 50 -4.03 7.77 -3.29
C PHE A 50 -3.82 7.38 -1.82
N PHE A 51 -3.28 8.27 -0.99
CA PHE A 51 -3.05 7.97 0.42
C PHE A 51 -4.33 7.80 1.23
N LEU A 52 -5.40 8.54 0.91
CA LEU A 52 -6.70 8.34 1.52
C LEU A 52 -7.24 6.93 1.24
N LEU A 53 -7.18 6.48 -0.02
CA LEU A 53 -7.64 5.15 -0.42
C LEU A 53 -6.76 4.04 0.18
N LEU A 54 -5.44 4.26 0.28
CA LEU A 54 -4.54 3.37 1.01
C LEU A 54 -4.95 3.25 2.49
N ALA A 55 -5.25 4.37 3.14
CA ALA A 55 -5.68 4.39 4.54
C ALA A 55 -6.97 3.59 4.74
N ILE A 56 -8.00 3.88 3.93
CA ILE A 56 -9.30 3.19 4.00
C ILE A 56 -9.10 1.69 3.76
N GLY A 57 -8.41 1.30 2.69
CA GLY A 57 -8.15 -0.10 2.39
C GLY A 57 -7.35 -0.80 3.48
N ARG A 58 -6.38 -0.11 4.11
CA ARG A 58 -5.59 -0.66 5.21
C ARG A 58 -6.40 -0.82 6.49
N CYS A 59 -7.41 0.03 6.76
CA CYS A 59 -8.36 -0.20 7.85
C CYS A 59 -9.13 -1.52 7.65
N PHE A 60 -9.63 -1.81 6.44
CA PHE A 60 -10.30 -3.07 6.15
C PHE A 60 -9.36 -4.28 6.32
N TYR A 61 -8.14 -4.19 5.80
CA TYR A 61 -7.15 -5.26 6.01
C TYR A 61 -6.74 -5.41 7.46
N PHE A 62 -6.64 -4.33 8.23
CA PHE A 62 -6.35 -4.39 9.65
C PHE A 62 -7.44 -5.16 10.41
N VAL A 63 -8.71 -4.83 10.15
CA VAL A 63 -9.83 -5.56 10.76
C VAL A 63 -9.82 -7.03 10.32
N GLY A 64 -9.60 -7.28 9.03
CA GLY A 64 -9.48 -8.63 8.47
C GLY A 64 -8.38 -9.44 9.13
N ASP A 65 -7.15 -8.92 9.12
CA ASP A 65 -5.95 -9.61 9.60
C ASP A 65 -6.01 -9.88 11.11
N PHE A 66 -6.49 -8.93 11.94
CA PHE A 66 -6.39 -9.05 13.41
C PHE A 66 -7.65 -9.57 14.10
N TYR A 67 -8.83 -9.40 13.49
CA TYR A 67 -10.11 -9.67 14.15
C TYR A 67 -11.00 -10.67 13.40
N ALA A 68 -10.71 -10.99 12.13
CA ALA A 68 -11.50 -11.91 11.31
C ALA A 68 -10.71 -13.11 10.74
N ASP A 69 -9.38 -13.09 10.74
CA ASP A 69 -8.53 -14.19 10.25
C ASP A 69 -8.21 -15.19 11.38
N PRO A 70 -8.60 -16.47 11.26
CA PRO A 70 -8.23 -17.51 12.22
C PRO A 70 -6.72 -17.74 12.33
N ARG A 71 -5.95 -17.48 11.26
CA ARG A 71 -4.50 -17.74 11.21
C ARG A 71 -3.67 -16.74 11.99
N SER A 72 -4.27 -15.64 12.45
CA SER A 72 -3.60 -14.63 13.27
C SER A 72 -3.83 -14.81 14.77
N LEU A 73 -4.55 -15.85 15.16
CA LEU A 73 -4.90 -16.18 16.54
C LEU A 73 -4.07 -17.36 17.05
N ALA A 74 -3.93 -17.44 18.38
CA ALA A 74 -3.36 -18.63 19.02
C ALA A 74 -4.28 -19.84 18.79
N GLU A 75 -3.69 -21.04 18.75
CA GLU A 75 -4.43 -22.29 18.52
C GLU A 75 -5.62 -22.44 19.49
N GLY A 76 -6.77 -22.81 18.95
CA GLY A 76 -8.01 -23.01 19.71
C GLY A 76 -8.87 -21.77 19.93
N LEU A 77 -8.43 -20.58 19.50
CA LEU A 77 -9.23 -19.36 19.57
C LEU A 77 -10.01 -19.09 18.27
N THR A 78 -11.22 -18.56 18.41
CA THR A 78 -12.07 -18.14 17.29
C THR A 78 -11.99 -16.63 17.08
N PRO A 79 -12.02 -16.12 15.83
CA PRO A 79 -12.03 -14.69 15.57
C PRO A 79 -13.25 -14.00 16.16
N TYR A 80 -13.05 -12.77 16.68
CA TYR A 80 -14.11 -11.99 17.33
C TYR A 80 -15.24 -11.61 16.36
N LEU A 81 -14.90 -11.29 15.11
CA LEU A 81 -15.87 -10.85 14.10
C LEU A 81 -16.39 -11.98 13.19
N GLY A 82 -16.00 -13.23 13.48
CA GLY A 82 -16.21 -14.36 12.57
C GLY A 82 -15.37 -14.25 11.29
N VAL A 83 -15.30 -15.35 10.53
CA VAL A 83 -14.56 -15.39 9.26
C VAL A 83 -15.45 -14.80 8.16
N SER A 84 -15.02 -13.69 7.56
CA SER A 84 -15.75 -13.03 6.49
C SER A 84 -14.80 -12.49 5.42
N ASP A 85 -15.04 -12.91 4.17
CA ASP A 85 -14.31 -12.46 2.99
C ASP A 85 -14.49 -10.96 2.71
N PHE A 86 -15.53 -10.34 3.27
CA PHE A 86 -15.87 -8.94 3.07
C PHE A 86 -14.68 -8.01 3.37
N TRP A 87 -13.95 -8.25 4.46
CA TRP A 87 -12.82 -7.42 4.88
C TRP A 87 -11.70 -7.42 3.84
N LEU A 88 -11.39 -8.59 3.29
CA LEU A 88 -10.38 -8.74 2.24
C LEU A 88 -10.85 -8.14 0.91
N MET A 89 -12.12 -8.31 0.55
CA MET A 89 -12.70 -7.77 -0.68
C MET A 89 -12.72 -6.25 -0.66
N ALA A 90 -13.24 -5.64 0.41
CA ALA A 90 -13.28 -4.20 0.57
C ALA A 90 -11.86 -3.61 0.62
N GLY A 91 -10.96 -4.21 1.41
CA GLY A 91 -9.55 -3.80 1.48
C GLY A 91 -8.87 -3.83 0.12
N SER A 92 -9.06 -4.91 -0.65
CA SER A 92 -8.53 -5.04 -2.01
C SER A 92 -9.07 -3.94 -2.91
N PHE A 93 -10.39 -3.74 -2.95
CA PHE A 93 -11.02 -2.74 -3.80
C PHE A 93 -10.40 -1.34 -3.62
N PHE A 94 -10.36 -0.83 -2.39
CA PHE A 94 -9.82 0.51 -2.12
C PHE A 94 -8.33 0.62 -2.47
N GLN A 95 -7.55 -0.42 -2.19
CA GLN A 95 -6.13 -0.45 -2.51
C GLN A 95 -5.88 -0.42 -4.02
N TRP A 96 -6.68 -1.14 -4.79
CA TRP A 96 -6.60 -1.13 -6.25
C TRP A 96 -7.12 0.18 -6.86
N MET A 97 -8.14 0.81 -6.26
CA MET A 97 -8.54 2.17 -6.65
C MET A 97 -7.42 3.19 -6.38
N ALA A 98 -6.66 3.05 -5.30
CA ALA A 98 -5.48 3.89 -5.05
C ALA A 98 -4.47 3.74 -6.19
N LEU A 99 -4.10 2.50 -6.54
CA LEU A 99 -3.18 2.21 -7.65
C LEU A 99 -3.70 2.75 -8.98
N ALA A 100 -5.00 2.67 -9.24
CA ALA A 100 -5.63 3.23 -10.43
C ALA A 100 -5.43 4.76 -10.52
N ILE A 101 -5.68 5.50 -9.45
CA ILE A 101 -5.49 6.96 -9.43
C ILE A 101 -4.03 7.34 -9.69
N LEU A 102 -3.10 6.65 -9.03
CA LEU A 102 -1.67 6.95 -9.16
C LEU A 102 -1.15 6.62 -10.56
N SER A 103 -1.54 5.45 -11.11
CA SER A 103 -1.16 5.04 -12.47
C SER A 103 -1.80 5.90 -13.56
N ALA A 104 -3.05 6.33 -13.40
CA ALA A 104 -3.72 7.26 -14.30
C ALA A 104 -2.95 8.59 -14.40
N THR A 105 -2.62 9.16 -13.24
CA THR A 105 -1.90 10.43 -13.12
C THR A 105 -0.52 10.33 -13.75
N ALA A 106 0.18 9.24 -13.49
CA ALA A 106 1.46 8.94 -14.09
C ALA A 106 1.40 8.82 -15.63
N GLY A 107 0.39 8.12 -16.16
CA GLY A 107 0.15 8.01 -17.60
C GLY A 107 -0.10 9.37 -18.25
N PHE A 108 -0.88 10.23 -17.59
CA PHE A 108 -1.09 11.61 -18.03
C PHE A 108 0.20 12.44 -18.01
N MET A 109 1.01 12.36 -16.94
CA MET A 109 2.25 13.14 -16.82
C MET A 109 3.30 12.77 -17.87
N ILE A 110 3.38 11.49 -18.26
CA ILE A 110 4.38 11.02 -19.23
C ILE A 110 3.95 11.33 -20.67
N LEU A 111 2.69 11.06 -21.00
CA LEU A 111 2.23 11.09 -22.39
C LEU A 111 1.40 12.34 -22.73
N GLY A 112 0.92 13.09 -21.75
CA GLY A 112 0.11 14.29 -21.92
C GLY A 112 -1.24 14.06 -22.61
N LYS A 113 -1.63 12.80 -22.84
CA LYS A 113 -2.82 12.43 -23.61
C LYS A 113 -3.82 11.70 -22.74
N ARG A 114 -5.10 12.08 -22.85
CA ARG A 114 -6.21 11.49 -22.09
C ARG A 114 -6.39 9.99 -22.29
N TRP A 115 -6.10 9.46 -23.47
CA TRP A 115 -6.20 8.01 -23.71
C TRP A 115 -5.15 7.22 -22.90
N ALA A 116 -3.98 7.81 -22.61
CA ALA A 116 -2.94 7.17 -21.81
C ALA A 116 -3.34 7.08 -20.33
N GLU A 117 -3.96 8.15 -19.80
CA GLU A 117 -4.55 8.15 -18.46
C GLU A 117 -5.53 6.98 -18.29
N ILE A 118 -6.46 6.83 -19.25
CA ILE A 118 -7.45 5.74 -19.25
C ILE A 118 -6.76 4.39 -19.37
N ALA A 119 -5.82 4.23 -20.30
CA ALA A 119 -5.13 2.96 -20.52
C ALA A 119 -4.35 2.47 -19.28
N PHE A 120 -3.80 3.40 -18.49
CA PHE A 120 -3.07 3.07 -17.25
C PHE A 120 -4.02 2.79 -16.08
N ALA A 121 -5.16 3.48 -16.02
CA ALA A 121 -6.16 3.32 -14.96
C ALA A 121 -6.96 2.01 -15.11
N VAL A 122 -7.42 1.71 -16.33
CA VAL A 122 -8.39 0.63 -16.59
C VAL A 122 -7.96 -0.72 -16.02
N PRO A 123 -6.71 -1.21 -16.21
CA PRO A 123 -6.30 -2.49 -15.66
C PRO A 123 -6.43 -2.55 -14.13
N ALA A 124 -5.96 -1.51 -13.42
CA ALA A 124 -6.07 -1.44 -11.97
C ALA A 124 -7.53 -1.36 -11.51
N VAL A 125 -8.38 -0.59 -12.21
CA VAL A 125 -9.81 -0.51 -11.91
C VAL A 125 -10.49 -1.86 -12.09
N SER A 126 -10.26 -2.53 -13.23
CA SER A 126 -10.84 -3.85 -13.52
C SER A 126 -10.44 -4.88 -12.46
N ILE A 127 -9.17 -4.92 -12.07
CA ILE A 127 -8.70 -5.84 -11.01
C ILE A 127 -9.36 -5.49 -9.67
N GLY A 128 -9.43 -4.21 -9.31
CA GLY A 128 -10.09 -3.76 -8.08
C GLY A 128 -11.55 -4.15 -8.02
N VAL A 129 -12.30 -3.97 -9.12
CA VAL A 129 -13.72 -4.36 -9.21
C VAL A 129 -13.87 -5.87 -9.09
N VAL A 130 -13.04 -6.65 -9.79
CA VAL A 130 -13.08 -8.12 -9.71
C VAL A 130 -12.79 -8.58 -8.27
N LEU A 131 -11.73 -8.10 -7.64
CA LEU A 131 -11.38 -8.48 -6.26
C LEU A 131 -12.39 -8.01 -5.22
N GLY A 132 -13.06 -6.88 -5.47
CA GLY A 132 -14.01 -6.26 -4.55
C GLY A 132 -15.43 -6.81 -4.59
N PHE A 133 -15.86 -7.33 -5.75
CA PHE A 133 -17.26 -7.66 -5.98
C PHE A 133 -17.49 -9.07 -6.53
N VAL A 134 -16.46 -9.74 -7.05
CA VAL A 134 -16.59 -11.11 -7.53
C VAL A 134 -16.14 -12.07 -6.42
N PRO A 135 -16.98 -13.04 -6.02
CA PRO A 135 -16.56 -14.10 -5.11
C PRO A 135 -15.57 -14.99 -5.87
N LEU A 136 -14.32 -14.98 -5.42
CA LEU A 136 -13.24 -15.79 -5.98
C LEU A 136 -12.78 -16.80 -4.94
N ASP A 137 -12.41 -17.99 -5.38
CA ASP A 137 -11.70 -18.94 -4.52
C ASP A 137 -10.34 -18.35 -4.09
N ALA A 138 -9.80 -18.88 -2.98
CA ALA A 138 -8.58 -18.36 -2.38
C ALA A 138 -7.37 -18.40 -3.33
N THR A 139 -7.28 -19.41 -4.19
CA THR A 139 -6.18 -19.59 -5.13
C THR A 139 -6.26 -18.56 -6.25
N THR A 140 -7.42 -18.43 -6.91
CA THR A 140 -7.63 -17.43 -7.97
C THR A 140 -7.44 -16.02 -7.45
N ARG A 141 -7.97 -15.71 -6.26
CA ARG A 141 -7.77 -14.41 -5.61
C ARG A 141 -6.29 -14.14 -5.33
N GLY A 142 -5.58 -15.12 -4.78
CA GLY A 142 -4.15 -15.03 -4.49
C GLY A 142 -3.30 -14.83 -5.74
N LEU A 143 -3.59 -15.56 -6.83
CA LEU A 143 -2.88 -15.42 -8.10
C LEU A 143 -3.16 -14.07 -8.77
N LEU A 144 -4.42 -13.62 -8.79
CA LEU A 144 -4.78 -12.34 -9.38
C LEU A 144 -4.17 -11.17 -8.59
N ALA A 145 -4.40 -11.13 -7.27
CA ALA A 145 -3.91 -10.06 -6.43
C ALA A 145 -2.38 -10.08 -6.28
N GLY A 146 -1.78 -11.26 -6.16
CA GLY A 146 -0.33 -11.44 -6.02
C GLY A 146 0.41 -11.17 -7.32
N GLY A 147 -0.03 -11.78 -8.43
CA GLY A 147 0.59 -11.61 -9.75
C GLY A 147 0.49 -10.18 -10.25
N ALA A 148 -0.72 -9.62 -10.29
CA ALA A 148 -0.90 -8.24 -10.71
C ALA A 148 -0.32 -7.24 -9.68
N GLY A 149 -0.40 -7.56 -8.38
CA GLY A 149 0.22 -6.78 -7.33
C GLY A 149 1.73 -6.67 -7.48
N ALA A 150 2.42 -7.77 -7.82
CA ALA A 150 3.86 -7.77 -8.10
C ALA A 150 4.23 -6.88 -9.29
N VAL A 151 3.42 -6.92 -10.36
CA VAL A 151 3.59 -6.03 -11.52
C VAL A 151 3.47 -4.57 -11.09
N TYR A 152 2.42 -4.20 -10.36
CA TYR A 152 2.20 -2.81 -9.91
C TYR A 152 3.24 -2.34 -8.87
N ALA A 153 3.71 -3.24 -8.02
CA ALA A 153 4.74 -2.99 -7.02
C ALA A 153 6.08 -2.56 -7.65
N LEU A 154 6.39 -3.05 -8.86
CA LEU A 154 7.58 -2.65 -9.61
C LEU A 154 7.28 -1.49 -10.56
N PHE A 155 6.12 -1.51 -11.20
CA PHE A 155 5.71 -0.52 -12.18
C PHE A 155 5.73 0.91 -11.63
N ILE A 156 5.15 1.14 -10.45
CA ILE A 156 5.06 2.49 -9.88
C ILE A 156 6.45 3.06 -9.52
N PRO A 157 7.32 2.36 -8.78
CA PRO A 157 8.68 2.83 -8.53
C PRO A 157 9.49 3.10 -9.79
N LEU A 158 9.45 2.17 -10.76
CA LEU A 158 10.17 2.32 -12.04
C LEU A 158 9.68 3.55 -12.80
N LEU A 159 8.39 3.84 -12.74
CA LEU A 159 7.81 5.02 -13.35
C LEU A 159 8.37 6.31 -12.75
N PHE A 160 8.45 6.41 -11.42
CA PHE A 160 9.05 7.57 -10.75
C PHE A 160 10.54 7.70 -11.06
N TRP A 161 11.28 6.60 -11.15
CA TRP A 161 12.68 6.64 -11.58
C TRP A 161 12.84 7.04 -13.04
N TYR A 162 11.92 6.63 -13.92
CA TYR A 162 11.88 7.11 -15.30
C TYR A 162 11.64 8.62 -15.37
N LEU A 163 10.68 9.13 -14.59
CA LEU A 163 10.46 10.59 -14.47
C LEU A 163 11.70 11.30 -13.90
N ALA A 164 12.41 10.68 -12.96
CA ALA A 164 13.66 11.22 -12.44
C ALA A 164 14.75 11.30 -13.53
N TRP A 165 14.88 10.27 -14.36
CA TRP A 165 15.81 10.23 -15.48
C TRP A 165 15.55 11.35 -16.50
N GLN A 166 14.27 11.64 -16.78
CA GLN A 166 13.88 12.71 -17.72
C GLN A 166 13.94 14.12 -17.12
N SER A 167 13.95 14.24 -15.80
CA SER A 167 13.89 15.53 -15.10
C SER A 167 15.28 16.08 -14.79
N GLY A 168 15.38 17.42 -14.68
CA GLY A 168 16.58 18.12 -14.23
C GLY A 168 16.48 18.59 -12.76
N GLY A 169 17.64 18.95 -12.18
CA GLY A 169 17.70 19.73 -10.93
C GLY A 169 17.03 19.07 -9.71
N LYS A 170 16.22 19.86 -9.00
CA LYS A 170 15.52 19.46 -7.77
C LYS A 170 14.38 18.45 -8.04
N LEU A 171 13.72 18.56 -9.19
CA LEU A 171 12.66 17.64 -9.61
C LEU A 171 13.18 16.21 -9.82
N ARG A 172 14.40 16.06 -10.36
CA ARG A 172 15.09 14.76 -10.46
C ARG A 172 15.26 14.10 -9.09
N ARG A 173 15.74 14.84 -8.10
CA ARG A 173 15.97 14.31 -6.74
C ARG A 173 14.65 13.93 -6.07
N SER A 174 13.62 14.76 -6.24
CA SER A 174 12.27 14.49 -5.76
C SER A 174 11.72 13.17 -6.33
N ASN A 175 11.71 13.02 -7.66
CA ASN A 175 11.22 11.82 -8.32
C ASN A 175 12.05 10.57 -7.97
N ALA A 176 13.37 10.71 -7.80
CA ALA A 176 14.22 9.60 -7.40
C ALA A 176 13.89 9.09 -5.98
N LEU A 177 13.65 10.01 -5.05
CA LEU A 177 13.19 9.66 -3.69
C LEU A 177 11.77 9.10 -3.68
N LEU A 178 10.86 9.66 -4.48
CA LEU A 178 9.51 9.09 -4.62
C LEU A 178 9.57 7.64 -5.11
N GLY A 179 10.38 7.35 -6.14
CA GLY A 179 10.61 5.99 -6.62
C GLY A 179 11.14 5.06 -5.53
N LEU A 180 12.17 5.49 -4.79
CA LEU A 180 12.73 4.71 -3.67
C LEU A 180 11.70 4.48 -2.56
N GLY A 181 10.96 5.51 -2.17
CA GLY A 181 9.96 5.42 -1.11
C GLY A 181 8.79 4.51 -1.48
N PHE A 182 8.30 4.59 -2.71
CA PHE A 182 7.30 3.65 -3.23
C PHE A 182 7.84 2.23 -3.31
N PHE A 183 9.09 2.04 -3.72
CA PHE A 183 9.72 0.73 -3.76
C PHE A 183 9.75 0.08 -2.37
N ILE A 184 10.20 0.82 -1.36
CA ILE A 184 10.26 0.34 0.02
C ILE A 184 8.85 0.06 0.57
N LEU A 185 7.89 0.96 0.32
CA LEU A 185 6.49 0.77 0.71
C LEU A 185 5.90 -0.50 0.10
N PHE A 186 6.07 -0.73 -1.20
CA PHE A 186 5.55 -1.92 -1.86
C PHE A 186 6.28 -3.20 -1.43
N ALA A 187 7.58 -3.13 -1.12
CA ALA A 187 8.31 -4.26 -0.54
C ALA A 187 7.69 -4.70 0.80
N GLY A 188 7.35 -3.74 1.67
CA GLY A 188 6.62 -4.03 2.92
C GLY A 188 5.28 -4.73 2.68
N ARG A 189 4.51 -4.26 1.69
CA ARG A 189 3.23 -4.85 1.30
C ARG A 189 3.37 -6.27 0.74
N VAL A 190 4.38 -6.51 -0.09
CA VAL A 190 4.68 -7.85 -0.61
C VAL A 190 4.99 -8.77 0.56
N ILE A 191 5.90 -8.41 1.45
CA ILE A 191 6.25 -9.20 2.65
C ILE A 191 5.00 -9.51 3.49
N HIS A 192 4.11 -8.54 3.70
CA HIS A 192 2.86 -8.76 4.43
C HIS A 192 1.95 -9.80 3.75
N SER A 193 1.87 -9.76 2.42
CA SER A 193 1.01 -10.67 1.64
C SER A 193 1.50 -12.11 1.66
N ILE A 194 2.82 -12.32 1.75
CA ILE A 194 3.46 -13.64 1.80
C ILE A 194 4.00 -13.97 3.18
N ARG A 195 3.48 -13.32 4.24
CA ARG A 195 3.98 -13.45 5.61
C ARG A 195 3.97 -14.88 6.15
N TYR A 196 2.95 -15.69 5.81
CA TYR A 196 2.88 -17.08 6.26
C TYR A 196 3.93 -17.96 5.54
N PRO A 197 4.00 -17.98 4.19
CA PRO A 197 5.08 -18.69 3.51
C PRO A 197 6.49 -18.28 3.93
N ILE A 198 6.74 -16.98 4.15
CA ILE A 198 8.04 -16.48 4.58
C ILE A 198 8.35 -16.90 6.03
N ALA A 199 7.35 -16.87 6.92
CA ALA A 199 7.51 -17.32 8.30
C ALA A 199 7.94 -18.79 8.35
N ASP A 200 7.28 -19.64 7.57
CA ASP A 200 7.56 -21.07 7.50
C ASP A 200 8.95 -21.34 6.89
N ALA A 201 9.30 -20.64 5.80
CA ALA A 201 10.54 -20.88 5.07
C ALA A 201 11.80 -20.34 5.76
N PHE A 202 11.72 -19.18 6.42
CA PHE A 202 12.90 -18.44 6.89
C PHE A 202 12.93 -18.16 8.40
N PHE A 203 11.79 -18.27 9.09
CA PHE A 203 11.68 -17.84 10.49
C PHE A 203 11.12 -18.92 11.41
N GLY A 204 11.23 -20.20 11.01
CA GLY A 204 10.82 -21.34 11.83
C GLY A 204 9.35 -21.30 12.23
N GLY A 205 8.48 -20.77 11.37
CA GLY A 205 7.04 -20.59 11.62
C GLY A 205 6.67 -19.33 12.40
N SER A 206 7.63 -18.48 12.75
CA SER A 206 7.36 -17.24 13.49
C SER A 206 6.78 -16.14 12.58
N ILE A 207 5.47 -15.93 12.65
CA ILE A 207 4.73 -14.88 11.90
C ILE A 207 5.06 -13.46 12.44
N ALA A 208 5.54 -13.37 13.68
CA ALA A 208 5.93 -12.14 14.34
C ALA A 208 6.94 -11.30 13.54
N ILE A 209 7.98 -11.95 13.02
CA ILE A 209 9.07 -11.27 12.32
C ILE A 209 8.59 -10.60 11.02
N PRO A 210 7.97 -11.31 10.06
CA PRO A 210 7.39 -10.66 8.88
C PRO A 210 6.26 -9.68 9.25
N GLY A 211 5.54 -9.94 10.34
CA GLY A 211 4.52 -9.05 10.89
C GLY A 211 5.04 -7.67 11.30
N VAL A 212 6.26 -7.57 11.83
CA VAL A 212 6.91 -6.30 12.22
C VAL A 212 7.66 -5.67 11.04
N ILE A 213 8.36 -6.49 10.23
CA ILE A 213 9.14 -6.00 9.09
C ILE A 213 8.24 -5.30 8.07
N ALA A 214 7.08 -5.86 7.75
CA ALA A 214 6.17 -5.30 6.76
C ALA A 214 5.73 -3.85 7.07
N PRO A 215 5.08 -3.56 8.21
CA PRO A 215 4.69 -2.19 8.54
C PRO A 215 5.90 -1.29 8.80
N GLY A 216 7.01 -1.83 9.31
CA GLY A 216 8.26 -1.06 9.47
C GLY A 216 8.79 -0.52 8.14
N LEU A 217 8.80 -1.35 7.09
CA LEU A 217 9.15 -0.93 5.74
C LEU A 217 8.12 0.07 5.18
N GLU A 218 6.82 -0.13 5.41
CA GLU A 218 5.82 0.85 4.99
C GLU A 218 6.05 2.24 5.62
N VAL A 219 6.35 2.31 6.93
CA VAL A 219 6.68 3.57 7.61
C VAL A 219 7.94 4.23 7.02
N ILE A 220 9.00 3.46 6.80
CA ILE A 220 10.23 3.97 6.16
C ILE A 220 9.92 4.51 4.76
N GLY A 221 9.15 3.76 3.96
CA GLY A 221 8.72 4.18 2.63
C GLY A 221 7.93 5.49 2.68
N LEU A 222 7.03 5.65 3.66
CA LEU A 222 6.23 6.85 3.84
C LEU A 222 7.08 8.07 4.19
N ILE A 223 8.08 7.93 5.06
CA ILE A 223 9.03 9.00 5.39
C ILE A 223 9.81 9.42 4.14
N VAL A 224 10.27 8.46 3.34
CA VAL A 224 11.00 8.75 2.09
C VAL A 224 10.09 9.43 1.07
N ILE A 225 8.84 8.99 0.94
CA ILE A 225 7.84 9.64 0.05
C ILE A 225 7.56 11.07 0.50
N ALA A 226 7.36 11.31 1.80
CA ALA A 226 7.15 12.64 2.35
C ALA A 226 8.37 13.55 2.06
N THR A 227 9.58 13.04 2.29
CA THR A 227 10.84 13.74 2.00
C THR A 227 10.97 14.08 0.51
N GLY A 228 10.73 13.12 -0.37
CA GLY A 228 10.77 13.32 -1.82
C GLY A 228 9.78 14.39 -2.28
N ASN A 229 8.59 14.40 -1.68
CA ASN A 229 7.57 15.41 -1.93
C ASN A 229 7.99 16.82 -1.50
N GLU A 230 8.75 17.00 -0.40
CA GLU A 230 9.31 18.32 0.01
C GLU A 230 10.34 18.85 -0.99
N TRP A 231 11.26 18.00 -1.46
CA TRP A 231 12.35 18.44 -2.34
C TRP A 231 11.90 18.91 -3.71
N GLY A 232 10.76 18.40 -4.19
CA GLY A 232 10.15 18.85 -5.45
C GLY A 232 9.68 20.31 -5.42
N GLN A 233 9.65 20.93 -4.23
CA GLN A 233 9.02 22.24 -4.02
C GLN A 233 9.96 23.32 -3.49
N SER A 234 11.16 23.00 -3.03
CA SER A 234 12.14 24.05 -2.71
C SER A 234 12.48 24.80 -4.00
N VAL A 235 11.86 25.95 -4.24
CA VAL A 235 12.33 26.92 -5.24
C VAL A 235 13.39 27.76 -4.54
#